data_AF-A0A9X8DLJ4-F1
#
_entry.id   AF-A0A9X8DLJ4-F1
#
_cell.length_a   1.000
_cell.length_b   1.000
_cell.length_c   1.000
_cell.angle_alpha   90.00
_cell.angle_beta   90.00
_cell.angle_gamma   90.00
#
_symmetry.space_group_name_H-M   'P 1'
#
loop_
_entity.id
_entity.type
_entity.pdbx_description
1 polymer ?
#
loop_
_entity_poly.entity_id
_entity_poly.type
_entity_poly.pdbx_seq_one_letter_code
_entity_poly.pdbx_strand_id
1 'polypeptide(L)'
;MVFVLTVSQQQNVATTSSWTVYRRLEMFEQLSLSIGAEFRHLNLPPCPLVASANVSNMQVIERCRDDLSRWLAPLLSYPYVNSLMQSRSFIDFISAEANTIPAGLLLSQHFFPQAMHHSTSLSIPIPAGQANIGEMDMKM
;
A
#
# COMPACT_ATOMS: atom_id res chain seq x y z
N MET A 1 4.64 -15.77 1.22
CA MET A 1 3.71 -15.09 2.16
C MET A 1 2.94 -14.03 1.41
N VAL A 2 1.63 -13.88 1.62
CA VAL A 2 0.79 -12.87 0.95
C VAL A 2 0.18 -11.94 2.00
N PHE A 3 0.22 -10.64 1.75
CA PHE A 3 -0.36 -9.59 2.58
C PHE A 3 -1.56 -8.96 1.88
N VAL A 4 -2.53 -8.58 2.70
CA VAL A 4 -3.74 -7.87 2.25
C VAL A 4 -3.56 -6.39 2.56
N LEU A 5 -3.58 -5.58 1.52
CA LEU A 5 -3.50 -4.12 1.61
C LEU A 5 -4.87 -3.57 1.21
N THR A 6 -5.48 -2.80 2.09
CA THR A 6 -6.67 -2.02 1.76
C THR A 6 -6.23 -0.60 1.47
N VAL A 7 -6.30 -0.19 0.20
CA VAL A 7 -5.93 1.16 -0.22
C VAL A 7 -7.17 2.03 -0.18
N SER A 8 -7.08 3.15 0.53
CA SER A 8 -8.10 4.19 0.57
C SER A 8 -7.49 5.47 0.01
N GLN A 9 -8.16 6.07 -0.97
CA GLN A 9 -7.75 7.32 -1.58
C GLN A 9 -8.91 8.30 -1.55
N GLN A 10 -8.68 9.45 -0.93
CA GLN A 10 -9.65 10.52 -0.94
C GLN A 10 -9.59 11.21 -2.31
N GLN A 11 -10.73 11.25 -3.01
CA GLN A 11 -10.83 11.90 -4.33
C GLN A 11 -11.30 13.35 -4.21
N ASN A 12 -12.18 13.62 -3.24
CA ASN A 12 -12.66 14.95 -2.88
C ASN A 12 -13.09 14.94 -1.39
N VAL A 13 -13.49 16.08 -0.85
CA VAL A 13 -13.99 16.28 0.53
C VAL A 13 -15.12 15.29 0.87
N ALA A 14 -15.93 14.88 -0.10
CA ALA A 14 -17.09 14.01 0.10
C ALA A 14 -16.92 12.56 -0.40
N THR A 15 -15.85 12.22 -1.12
CA THR A 15 -15.72 10.91 -1.78
C THR A 15 -14.38 10.26 -1.49
N THR A 16 -14.45 9.04 -0.96
CA THR A 16 -13.30 8.16 -0.71
C THR A 16 -13.46 6.91 -1.55
N SER A 17 -12.49 6.64 -2.42
CA SER A 17 -12.37 5.38 -3.12
C SER A 17 -11.57 4.40 -2.25
N SER A 18 -11.95 3.13 -2.25
CA SER A 18 -11.22 2.09 -1.54
C SER A 18 -11.21 0.79 -2.34
N TRP A 19 -10.08 0.10 -2.33
CA TRP A 19 -9.91 -1.20 -2.99
C TRP A 19 -8.86 -2.03 -2.25
N THR A 20 -8.86 -3.33 -2.48
CA THR A 20 -7.92 -4.27 -1.86
C THR A 20 -6.94 -4.80 -2.88
N VAL A 21 -5.66 -4.89 -2.52
CA VAL A 21 -4.64 -5.60 -3.31
C VAL A 21 -3.93 -6.64 -2.46
N TYR A 22 -3.50 -7.72 -3.11
CA TYR A 22 -2.77 -8.82 -2.50
C TYR A 22 -1.32 -8.76 -2.96
N ARG A 23 -0.39 -8.66 -2.02
CA ARG A 23 1.04 -8.51 -2.34
C ARG A 23 1.87 -9.54 -1.62
N ARG A 24 2.78 -10.17 -2.36
CA ARG A 24 3.78 -11.06 -1.75
C ARG A 24 4.93 -10.24 -1.18
N LEU A 25 5.64 -10.81 -0.21
CA LEU A 25 6.82 -10.17 0.40
C LEU A 25 7.82 -9.67 -0.65
N GLU A 26 8.10 -10.49 -1.68
CA GLU A 26 9.07 -10.18 -2.72
C GLU A 26 8.66 -8.94 -3.54
N MET A 27 7.37 -8.63 -3.62
CA MET A 27 6.87 -7.43 -4.30
C MET A 27 7.19 -6.16 -3.51
N PHE A 28 7.26 -6.20 -2.17
CA PHE A 28 7.68 -5.05 -1.35
C PHE A 28 9.16 -4.78 -1.54
N GLU A 29 9.98 -5.82 -1.57
CA GLU A 29 11.42 -5.73 -1.83
C GLU A 29 11.69 -5.15 -3.22
N GLN A 30 11.00 -5.67 -4.24
CA GLN A 30 11.07 -5.16 -5.61
C GLN A 30 10.61 -3.69 -5.71
N LEU A 31 9.53 -3.33 -5.02
CA LEU A 31 9.06 -1.95 -4.96
C LEU A 31 10.13 -1.05 -4.37
N SER A 32 10.72 -1.43 -3.23
CA SER A 32 11.76 -0.65 -2.54
C SER A 32 12.97 -0.39 -3.43
N LEU A 33 13.45 -1.41 -4.16
CA LEU A 33 14.54 -1.25 -5.12
C LEU A 33 14.15 -0.31 -6.26
N SER A 34 12.93 -0.43 -6.79
CA SER A 34 12.45 0.38 -7.91
C SER A 34 12.31 1.85 -7.54
N ILE A 35 11.60 2.17 -6.44
CA ILE A 35 11.41 3.57 -6.00
C ILE A 35 12.70 4.18 -5.47
N GLY A 36 13.59 3.39 -4.87
CA GLY A 36 14.91 3.85 -4.44
C GLY A 36 15.81 4.22 -5.62
N ALA A 37 15.72 3.47 -6.72
CA ALA A 37 16.43 3.79 -7.96
C ALA A 37 15.84 5.02 -8.68
N GLU A 38 14.52 5.17 -8.67
CA GLU A 38 13.79 6.28 -9.31
C GLU A 38 14.00 7.60 -8.55
N PHE A 39 13.93 7.57 -7.22
CA PHE A 39 13.98 8.76 -6.37
C PHE A 39 15.19 8.77 -5.43
N ARG A 40 16.40 8.55 -5.98
CA ARG A 40 17.65 8.53 -5.18
C ARG A 40 17.84 9.75 -4.28
N HIS A 41 17.38 10.92 -4.73
CA HIS A 41 17.48 12.18 -3.99
C HIS A 41 16.61 12.23 -2.73
N LEU A 42 15.60 11.37 -2.60
CA LEU A 42 14.71 11.31 -1.45
C LEU A 42 15.26 10.49 -0.27
N ASN A 43 16.38 9.76 -0.46
CA ASN A 43 16.97 8.90 0.58
C ASN A 43 15.95 7.99 1.26
N LEU A 44 15.12 7.31 0.46
CA LEU A 44 14.02 6.48 0.96
C LEU A 44 14.53 5.36 1.88
N PRO A 45 13.83 5.05 2.99
CA PRO A 45 14.20 3.95 3.86
C PRO A 45 14.11 2.61 3.11
N PRO A 46 15.08 1.69 3.29
CA PRO A 46 15.03 0.38 2.67
C PRO A 46 13.87 -0.45 3.26
N CYS A 47 13.30 -1.33 2.45
CA CYS A 47 12.34 -2.33 2.93
C CYS A 47 12.99 -3.19 4.03
N PRO A 48 12.28 -3.47 5.14
CA PRO A 48 12.80 -4.32 6.20
C PRO A 48 13.14 -5.71 5.67
N LEU A 49 14.32 -6.22 6.05
CA LEU A 49 14.75 -7.57 5.72
C LEU A 49 13.97 -8.56 6.57
N VAL A 50 13.14 -9.39 5.94
CA VAL A 50 12.34 -10.38 6.65
C VAL A 50 12.92 -11.76 6.38
N ALA A 51 13.33 -12.44 7.45
CA ALA A 51 13.82 -13.80 7.35
C ALA A 51 12.69 -14.74 6.90
N SER A 52 12.81 -15.28 5.69
CA SER A 52 11.86 -16.24 5.09
C SER A 52 11.94 -17.64 5.71
N ALA A 53 12.86 -17.87 6.64
CA ALA A 53 13.21 -19.21 7.15
C ALA A 53 12.11 -19.90 7.99
N ASN A 54 10.99 -19.23 8.32
CA ASN A 54 9.92 -19.87 9.11
C ASN A 54 8.52 -19.35 8.76
N VAL A 55 8.13 -19.52 7.49
CA VAL A 55 6.85 -19.04 6.92
C VAL A 55 5.59 -19.66 7.55
N SER A 56 5.71 -20.72 8.35
CA SER A 56 4.62 -21.35 9.10
C SER A 56 4.43 -20.79 10.51
N ASN A 57 5.38 -19.98 11.00
CA ASN A 57 5.28 -19.39 12.33
C ASN A 57 4.46 -18.09 12.28
N MET A 58 3.25 -18.14 12.85
CA MET A 58 2.33 -17.01 12.88
C MET A 58 2.94 -15.73 13.48
N GLN A 59 3.78 -15.84 14.51
CA GLN A 59 4.41 -14.65 15.12
C GLN A 59 5.41 -13.97 14.18
N VAL A 60 6.07 -14.74 13.31
CA VAL A 60 6.98 -14.20 12.29
C VAL A 60 6.16 -13.48 11.21
N ILE A 61 5.02 -14.03 10.83
CA ILE A 61 4.09 -13.43 9.87
C ILE A 61 3.57 -12.09 10.41
N GLU A 62 3.10 -12.05 11.66
CA GLU A 62 2.59 -10.83 12.29
C GLU A 62 3.68 -9.76 12.45
N ARG A 63 4.87 -10.13 12.92
CA ARG A 63 6.00 -9.20 13.02
C ARG A 63 6.35 -8.62 11.65
N CYS A 64 6.42 -9.47 10.62
CA CYS A 64 6.68 -9.02 9.27
C CYS A 64 5.61 -8.04 8.77
N ARG A 65 4.33 -8.31 9.02
CA ARG A 65 3.23 -7.40 8.69
C ARG A 65 3.45 -6.03 9.35
N ASP A 66 3.78 -6.03 10.64
CA ASP A 66 3.97 -4.81 11.41
C ASP A 66 5.18 -4.00 10.91
N ASP A 67 6.28 -4.68 10.57
CA ASP A 67 7.48 -4.04 10.02
C ASP A 67 7.21 -3.45 8.63
N LEU A 68 6.51 -4.17 7.75
CA LEU A 68 6.12 -3.67 6.42
C LEU A 68 5.15 -2.49 6.52
N SER A 69 4.18 -2.56 7.44
CA SER A 69 3.25 -1.46 7.72
C SER A 69 3.99 -0.21 8.20
N ARG A 70 4.94 -0.37 9.13
CA ARG A 70 5.79 0.72 9.64
C ARG A 70 6.69 1.30 8.55
N TRP A 71 7.15 0.48 7.60
CA TRP A 71 7.94 0.94 6.46
C TRP A 71 7.10 1.74 5.45
N LEU A 72 5.90 1.29 5.13
CA LEU A 72 4.99 1.96 4.18
C LEU A 72 4.40 3.26 4.72
N ALA A 73 4.06 3.32 6.01
CA ALA A 73 3.39 4.47 6.61
C ALA A 73 4.08 5.83 6.34
N PRO A 74 5.40 6.00 6.57
CA PRO A 74 6.08 7.27 6.27
C PRO A 74 6.19 7.55 4.77
N LEU A 75 6.19 6.54 3.91
CA LEU A 75 6.22 6.72 2.45
C LEU A 75 4.93 7.38 1.94
N LEU A 76 3.80 7.14 2.61
CA LEU A 76 2.50 7.74 2.27
C LEU A 76 2.30 9.16 2.81
N SER A 77 3.31 9.75 3.43
CA SER A 77 3.26 11.13 3.92
C SER A 77 4.27 12.04 3.19
N TYR A 78 4.13 13.35 3.42
CA TYR A 78 5.11 14.33 2.93
C TYR A 78 6.48 14.06 3.57
N PRO A 79 7.58 14.07 2.81
CA PRO A 79 7.71 14.58 1.43
C PRO A 79 7.55 13.55 0.30
N TYR A 80 7.41 12.27 0.61
CA TYR A 80 7.58 11.20 -0.39
C TYR A 80 6.34 10.96 -1.26
N VAL A 81 5.15 11.10 -0.66
CA VAL A 81 3.89 10.68 -1.28
C VAL A 81 3.66 11.25 -2.68
N ASN A 82 4.01 12.52 -2.92
CA ASN A 82 3.81 13.15 -4.23
C ASN A 82 4.67 12.50 -5.32
N SER A 83 5.93 12.20 -5.01
CA SER A 83 6.83 11.52 -5.95
C SER A 83 6.39 10.07 -6.16
N LEU A 84 5.98 9.38 -5.10
CA LEU A 84 5.50 8.00 -5.21
C LEU A 84 4.24 7.88 -6.07
N MET A 85 3.31 8.83 -5.98
CA MET A 85 2.12 8.85 -6.84
C MET A 85 2.43 9.11 -8.32
N GLN A 86 3.65 9.53 -8.66
CA GLN A 86 4.14 9.64 -10.04
C GLN A 86 4.89 8.38 -10.51
N SER A 87 5.32 7.52 -9.58
CA SER A 87 6.03 6.28 -9.91
C SER A 87 5.08 5.23 -10.41
N ARG A 88 5.30 4.77 -11.65
CA ARG A 88 4.54 3.66 -12.22
C ARG A 88 4.64 2.39 -11.37
N SER A 89 5.83 2.08 -10.86
CA SER A 89 6.06 0.91 -10.01
C SER A 89 5.23 0.96 -8.73
N PHE A 90 5.12 2.13 -8.12
CA PHE A 90 4.28 2.33 -6.94
C PHE A 90 2.78 2.26 -7.28
N ILE A 91 2.34 2.93 -8.35
CA ILE A 91 0.94 2.88 -8.80
C ILE A 91 0.51 1.45 -9.13
N ASP A 92 1.31 0.69 -9.87
CA ASP A 92 1.03 -0.71 -10.18
C ASP A 92 1.01 -1.54 -8.87
N PHE A 93 1.94 -1.29 -7.95
CA PHE A 93 1.95 -1.95 -6.65
C PHE A 93 0.67 -1.69 -5.85
N ILE A 94 0.08 -0.50 -5.88
CA ILE A 94 -1.15 -0.24 -5.12
C ILE A 94 -2.44 -0.56 -5.88
N SER A 95 -2.43 -0.72 -7.21
CA SER A 95 -3.66 -0.80 -8.03
C SER A 95 -3.79 -2.02 -8.94
N ALA A 96 -2.68 -2.67 -9.34
CA ALA A 96 -2.73 -3.84 -10.21
C ALA A 96 -3.47 -4.99 -9.51
N GLU A 97 -4.34 -5.68 -10.25
CA GLU A 97 -5.14 -6.81 -9.72
C GLU A 97 -6.03 -6.39 -8.53
N ALA A 98 -6.45 -5.12 -8.48
CA ALA A 98 -7.37 -4.63 -7.45
C ALA A 98 -8.62 -5.51 -7.35
N ASN A 99 -8.98 -5.83 -6.10
CA ASN A 99 -10.09 -6.68 -5.70
C ASN A 99 -10.05 -8.10 -6.29
N THR A 100 -8.90 -8.53 -6.83
CA THR A 100 -8.73 -9.88 -7.39
C THR A 100 -8.00 -10.75 -6.38
N ILE A 101 -8.68 -11.78 -5.87
CA ILE A 101 -8.09 -12.72 -4.90
C ILE A 101 -7.20 -13.73 -5.63
N PRO A 102 -5.92 -13.89 -5.26
CA PRO A 102 -5.06 -14.91 -5.83
C PRO A 102 -5.64 -16.32 -5.68
N ALA A 103 -5.57 -17.14 -6.73
CA ALA A 103 -6.15 -18.49 -6.76
C ALA A 103 -5.72 -19.39 -5.58
N GLY A 104 -4.46 -19.26 -5.14
CA GLY A 104 -3.93 -19.99 -3.98
C GLY A 104 -4.59 -19.60 -2.65
N LEU A 105 -5.12 -18.38 -2.53
CA LEU A 105 -5.85 -17.92 -1.34
C LEU A 105 -7.34 -18.30 -1.39
N LEU A 106 -7.94 -18.37 -2.59
CA LEU A 106 -9.32 -18.84 -2.77
C LEU A 106 -9.49 -20.27 -2.24
N LEU A 107 -8.51 -21.14 -2.52
CA LEU A 107 -8.49 -22.51 -2.00
C LEU A 107 -8.47 -22.51 -0.46
N SER A 108 -7.64 -21.68 0.18
CA SER A 108 -7.60 -21.59 1.65
C SER A 108 -8.89 -21.05 2.27
N GLN A 109 -9.62 -20.15 1.60
CA GLN A 109 -10.91 -19.64 2.09
C GLN A 109 -12.00 -20.72 2.08
N HIS A 110 -11.99 -21.63 1.10
CA HIS A 110 -12.94 -22.76 1.06
C HIS A 110 -12.75 -23.75 2.22
N PHE A 111 -11.53 -23.88 2.75
CA PHE A 111 -11.22 -24.81 3.84
C PHE A 111 -11.15 -24.13 5.22
N PHE A 112 -10.94 -22.82 5.31
CA PHE A 112 -10.78 -22.07 6.56
C PHE A 112 -11.44 -20.67 6.50
N PRO A 113 -12.75 -20.55 6.76
CA PRO A 113 -13.51 -19.31 6.55
C PRO A 113 -13.15 -18.13 7.49
N GLN A 114 -12.51 -18.38 8.64
CA GLN A 114 -12.41 -17.40 9.73
C GLN A 114 -11.05 -16.67 9.87
N ALA A 115 -10.03 -17.00 9.07
CA ALA A 115 -8.65 -16.55 9.33
C ALA A 115 -8.23 -15.21 8.66
N MET A 116 -9.13 -14.51 7.97
CA MET A 116 -8.75 -13.48 6.96
C MET A 116 -9.06 -12.01 7.33
N HIS A 117 -9.15 -11.65 8.62
CA HIS A 117 -9.56 -10.29 9.02
C HIS A 117 -8.41 -9.32 9.37
N HIS A 118 -7.15 -9.69 9.16
CA HIS A 118 -6.00 -8.87 9.55
C HIS A 118 -5.46 -8.07 8.35
N SER A 119 -6.28 -7.14 7.84
CA SER A 119 -5.91 -6.25 6.72
C SER A 119 -5.11 -5.04 7.22
N THR A 120 -4.09 -4.64 6.48
CA THR A 120 -3.39 -3.35 6.70
C THR A 120 -4.04 -2.29 5.83
N SER A 121 -4.54 -1.20 6.44
CA SER A 121 -5.12 -0.07 5.72
C SER A 121 -4.04 0.93 5.32
N LEU A 122 -3.99 1.29 4.04
CA LEU A 122 -3.14 2.32 3.45
C LEU A 122 -4.03 3.51 3.09
N SER A 123 -3.71 4.68 3.63
CA SER A 123 -4.44 5.92 3.33
C SER A 123 -3.57 6.81 2.45
N ILE A 124 -4.03 7.11 1.25
CA ILE A 124 -3.35 7.97 0.28
C ILE A 124 -3.99 9.36 0.33
N PRO A 125 -3.22 10.41 0.70
CA PRO A 125 -3.71 11.79 0.74
C PRO A 125 -4.00 12.35 -0.66
N ILE A 126 -4.84 13.39 -0.71
CA ILE A 126 -5.19 14.12 -1.94
C ILE A 126 -3.95 14.85 -2.49
N PRO A 127 -3.60 14.73 -3.78
CA PRO A 127 -2.57 15.56 -4.38
C PRO A 127 -2.94 17.05 -4.32
N ALA A 128 -1.99 17.90 -3.88
CA ALA A 128 -2.21 19.34 -3.68
C ALA A 128 -2.68 20.13 -4.93
N GLY A 129 -2.67 19.52 -6.13
CA GLY A 129 -3.15 20.11 -7.38
C GLY A 129 -4.66 19.97 -7.66
N GLN A 130 -5.41 19.17 -6.87
CA GLN A 130 -6.86 18.99 -7.06
C GLN A 130 -7.73 19.69 -6.00
N ALA A 131 -7.11 20.34 -5.00
CA ALA A 131 -7.83 20.96 -3.89
C ALA A 131 -8.44 22.35 -4.23
N ASN A 132 -8.25 22.89 -5.45
CA ASN A 132 -8.63 24.26 -5.78
C ASN A 132 -9.65 24.37 -6.92
N ILE A 133 -10.83 23.77 -6.75
CA ILE A 133 -12.00 24.08 -7.56
C ILE A 133 -13.12 24.48 -6.61
N GLY A 134 -13.29 25.78 -6.38
CA GLY A 134 -14.57 26.31 -5.90
C GLY A 134 -14.57 27.38 -4.81
N GLU A 135 -13.56 28.25 -4.68
CA GLU A 135 -13.82 29.58 -4.11
C GLU A 135 -14.38 30.48 -5.23
N MET A 136 -15.71 30.41 -5.43
CA MET A 136 -16.41 31.41 -6.24
C MET A 136 -16.91 32.51 -5.30
N ASP A 137 -16.16 33.62 -5.32
CA ASP A 137 -16.41 34.92 -4.70
C ASP A 137 -17.89 35.33 -4.80
N MET A 138 -18.60 35.33 -3.66
CA MET A 138 -19.90 35.99 -3.55
C MET A 138 -19.66 37.46 -3.23
N LYS A 139 -19.47 38.27 -4.27
CA LYS A 139 -19.70 39.72 -4.23
C LYS A 139 -20.75 40.12 -5.26
N MET A 140 -21.98 40.30 -4.78
CA MET A 140 -22.74 41.56 -4.81
C MET A 140 -24.16 41.30 -4.30
#